data_AF-A0A3Q9FAC6-F1
#
_entry.id   AF-A0A3Q9FAC6-F1
#
_cell.length_a   1.000
_cell.length_b   1.000
_cell.length_c   1.000
_cell.angle_alpha   90.00
_cell.angle_beta   90.00
_cell.angle_gamma   90.00
#
_symmetry.space_group_name_H-M   'P 1'
#
loop_
_entity.id
_entity.type
_entity.pdbx_description
1 polymer ?
#
loop_
_entity_poly.entity_id
_entity_poly.type
_entity_poly.pdbx_seq_one_letter_code
_entity_poly.pdbx_strand_id
1 'polypeptide(L)' 'MNNNRCENKVVVLEVHPGDYHHVERAAERLGYGTPEFVMLSASLVASAIANGDDALRTPAALRESTDRWSR' A
#
# COMPACT_ATOMS: atom_id res chain seq x y z
N MET A 1 22.95 18.28 -11.53
CA MET A 1 22.81 17.09 -10.68
C MET A 1 21.74 17.39 -9.64
N ASN A 2 20.52 16.91 -9.85
CA ASN A 2 19.46 17.07 -8.86
C ASN A 2 19.70 16.01 -7.77
N ASN A 3 20.24 16.45 -6.63
CA ASN A 3 20.29 15.64 -5.43
C ASN A 3 18.85 15.50 -4.93
N ASN A 4 18.14 14.46 -5.39
CA ASN A 4 16.91 14.00 -4.76
C ASN A 4 17.28 13.48 -3.36
N ARG A 5 17.46 14.39 -2.40
CA ARG A 5 17.52 14.04 -0.98
C ARG A 5 16.16 13.42 -0.66
N CYS A 6 16.14 12.11 -0.50
CA CYS A 6 14.99 11.43 0.07
C CYS A 6 14.93 11.87 1.54
N GLU A 7 14.06 12.82 1.83
CA GLU A 7 13.81 13.23 3.21
C GLU A 7 13.13 12.07 3.94
N ASN A 8 13.56 11.81 5.18
CA ASN A 8 12.87 10.84 6.03
C ASN A 8 11.45 11.32 6.27
N LYS A 9 10.46 10.50 5.92
CA LYS A 9 9.05 10.75 6.18
C LYS A 9 8.52 9.75 7.20
N VAL A 10 7.69 10.23 8.11
CA VAL A 10 7.00 9.39 9.10
C VAL A 10 5.55 9.25 8.66
N VAL A 11 5.05 8.02 8.69
CA VAL A 11 3.64 7.71 8.44
C VAL A 11 3.06 7.14 9.73
N VAL A 12 1.93 7.70 10.16
CA VAL A 12 1.15 7.20 11.30
C VAL A 12 -0.17 6.68 10.74
N LEU A 13 -0.52 5.44 11.09
CA LEU A 13 -1.73 4.78 10.65
C LEU A 13 -2.59 4.45 11.87
N GLU A 14 -3.83 4.91 11.86
CA GLU A 14 -4.87 4.37 12.74
C GLU A 14 -5.56 3.23 12.01
N VAL A 15 -5.57 2.05 12.63
CA VAL A 15 -6.10 0.83 12.03
C VAL A 15 -7.12 0.24 12.99
N HIS A 16 -8.25 -0.23 12.44
CA HIS A 16 -9.24 -0.92 13.24
C HIS A 16 -8.63 -2.19 13.87
N PRO A 17 -8.92 -2.52 15.15
CA PRO A 17 -8.27 -3.64 15.83
C PRO A 17 -8.42 -4.99 15.11
N GLY A 18 -9.57 -5.22 14.48
CA GLY A 18 -9.82 -6.43 13.69
C GLY A 18 -8.88 -6.56 12.49
N ASP A 19 -8.61 -5.46 11.78
CA ASP A 19 -7.72 -5.45 10.64
C ASP A 19 -6.26 -5.56 11.09
N TYR A 20 -5.91 -4.89 12.20
CA TYR A 20 -4.58 -4.94 12.78
C TYR A 20 -4.17 -6.37 13.15
N HIS A 21 -5.08 -7.16 13.72
CA HIS A 21 -4.84 -8.58 14.03
C HIS A 21 -4.46 -9.39 12.80
N HIS A 22 -5.10 -9.14 11.66
CA HIS A 22 -4.73 -9.82 10.41
C HIS A 22 -3.33 -9.44 9.94
N VAL A 23 -2.95 -8.17 10.07
CA VAL A 23 -1.60 -7.68 9.72
C VAL A 23 -0.54 -8.30 10.63
N GLU A 24 -0.79 -8.33 11.93
CA GLU A 24 0.14 -8.90 12.93
C GLU A 24 0.40 -10.39 12.66
N ARG A 25 -0.66 -11.18 12.44
CA ARG A 25 -0.50 -12.62 12.13
C ARG A 25 0.22 -12.87 10.81
N ALA A 26 0.01 -12.02 9.81
CA ALA A 26 0.71 -12.14 8.54
C ALA A 26 2.21 -11.84 8.71
N ALA A 27 2.53 -10.77 9.45
CA ALA A 27 3.91 -10.42 9.78
C ALA A 27 4.62 -11.54 10.53
N GLU A 28 3.99 -12.07 11.59
CA GLU A 28 4.52 -13.18 12.40
C GLU A 28 4.82 -14.42 11.54
N ARG A 29 3.87 -14.83 10.69
CA ARG A 29 4.03 -16.01 9.81
C ARG A 29 5.19 -15.87 8.82
N LEU A 30 5.48 -14.65 8.40
CA LEU A 30 6.55 -14.35 7.46
C LEU A 30 7.87 -13.99 8.17
N GLY A 31 7.89 -13.96 9.50
CA GLY A 31 9.09 -13.68 10.29
C GLY A 31 9.49 -12.20 10.35
N TYR A 32 8.53 -11.28 10.13
CA TYR A 32 8.76 -9.84 10.17
C TYR A 32 8.16 -9.20 11.43
N GLY A 33 8.72 -8.06 11.83
CA GLY A 33 8.02 -7.16 12.75
C GLY A 33 6.83 -6.49 12.06
N THR A 34 5.72 -6.26 12.78
CA THR A 34 4.50 -5.66 12.21
C THR A 34 4.76 -4.33 11.47
N PRO A 35 5.53 -3.35 12.01
CA PRO A 35 5.80 -2.10 11.29
C PRO A 35 6.61 -2.29 10.01
N GLU A 36 7.58 -3.21 10.03
CA GLU A 36 8.42 -3.54 8.87
C GLU A 36 7.57 -4.19 7.77
N PHE A 37 6.72 -5.15 8.15
CA PHE A 37 5.81 -5.82 7.23
C PHE A 37 4.85 -4.84 6.54
N VAL A 38 4.29 -3.89 7.29
CA VAL A 38 3.42 -2.84 6.74
C VAL A 38 4.17 -2.00 5.71
N MET A 39 5.41 -1.57 6.02
CA MET A 39 6.17 -0.75 5.08
C MET A 39 6.58 -1.52 3.82
N LEU A 40 7.02 -2.77 3.97
CA LEU A 40 7.36 -3.61 2.82
C LEU A 40 6.15 -3.83 1.92
N SER A 41 5.00 -4.15 2.52
CA SER A 41 3.74 -4.35 1.79
C SER A 41 3.31 -3.10 1.02
N ALA A 42 3.34 -1.92 1.66
CA ALA A 42 3.02 -0.67 1.01
C ALA A 42 4.00 -0.34 -0.13
N SER A 43 5.29 -0.60 0.05
CA SER A 43 6.32 -0.40 -0.98
C SER A 43 6.12 -1.30 -2.19
N LEU A 44 5.80 -2.59 -1.97
CA LEU A 44 5.53 -3.55 -3.03
C LEU A 44 4.30 -3.14 -3.86
N VAL A 45 3.20 -2.78 -3.20
CA VAL A 45 1.98 -2.32 -3.88
C VAL A 45 2.25 -1.03 -4.65
N ALA A 46 2.94 -0.06 -4.05
CA ALA A 46 3.28 1.20 -4.71
C ALA A 46 4.16 0.98 -5.95
N SER A 47 5.16 0.09 -5.85
CA SER A 47 6.03 -0.26 -6.98
C SER A 47 5.26 -0.92 -8.12
N ALA A 48 4.39 -1.89 -7.80
CA ALA A 48 3.58 -2.58 -8.79
C ALA A 48 2.66 -1.59 -9.55
N ILE A 49 1.97 -0.70 -8.82
CA ILE A 49 1.11 0.32 -9.43
C ILE A 49 1.93 1.32 -10.27
N ALA A 50 3.03 1.83 -9.74
CA ALA A 50 3.86 2.82 -10.43
C ALA A 50 4.48 2.29 -11.73
N ASN A 51 4.71 0.98 -11.81
CA ASN A 51 5.24 0.31 -13.00
C ASN A 51 4.16 -0.26 -13.93
N GLY A 52 2.88 0.02 -13.67
CA GLY A 52 1.76 -0.33 -14.56
C GLY A 52 1.23 -1.75 -14.41
N ASP A 53 1.40 -2.39 -13.24
CA ASP A 53 0.77 -3.67 -12.95
C ASP A 53 -0.72 -3.48 -12.64
N ASP A 54 -1.54 -3.66 -13.68
CA ASP A 54 -3.00 -3.51 -13.65
C ASP A 54 -3.72 -4.53 -12.76
N ALA A 55 -3.04 -5.56 -12.23
CA ALA A 55 -3.65 -6.54 -11.34
C ALA A 55 -4.09 -5.95 -10.00
N LEU A 56 -3.48 -4.83 -9.58
CA LEU A 56 -3.79 -4.14 -8.32
C LEU A 56 -4.71 -2.93 -8.55
N ARG A 57 -5.82 -3.12 -9.27
CA ARG A 57 -6.84 -2.07 -9.40
C ARG A 57 -7.39 -1.71 -8.03
N THR A 58 -7.06 -0.52 -7.56
CA THR A 58 -7.65 0.02 -6.34
C THR A 58 -9.13 0.33 -6.57
N PRO A 59 -9.97 0.32 -5.53
CA PRO A 59 -11.37 0.74 -5.64
C PRO A 59 -11.55 2.15 -6.24
N ALA A 60 -10.57 3.05 -6.05
CA ALA A 60 -10.55 4.36 -6.68
C ALA A 60 -10.45 4.28 -8.22
N ALA A 61 -9.60 3.39 -8.75
CA ALA A 61 -9.50 3.14 -10.19
C ALA A 61 -10.77 2.50 -10.79
N LEU A 62 -11.53 1.74 -9.98
CA LEU A 62 -12.80 1.15 -10.42
C LEU A 62 -13.93 2.20 -10.54
N ARG A 63 -13.94 3.23 -9.69
CA ARG A 63 -14.93 4.34 -9.75
C ARG A 63 -14.82 5.15 -11.04
N GLU A 64 -13.60 5.43 -11.52
CA GLU A 64 -13.41 6.16 -12.79
C GLU A 64 -13.91 5.38 -14.01
N SER A 65 -13.94 4.05 -13.97
CA SER A 65 -14.45 3.22 -15.07
C SER A 65 -15.97 3.25 -15.19
N THR A 66 -16.67 3.38 -14.07
CA THR A 66 -18.14 3.41 -14.00
C THR A 66 -18.69 4.76 -14.43
N ASP A 67 -18.00 5.85 -14.11
CA ASP A 67 -18.37 7.19 -14.58
C ASP A 67 -18.14 7.38 -16.08
N ARG A 68 -17.16 6.67 -16.67
CA ARG A 68 -16.83 6.77 -18.10
C ARG A 68 -17.84 6.07 -19.02
N TRP A 69 -18.62 5.11 -18.51
CA TRP A 69 -19.72 4.46 -19.22
C TRP A 69 -21.08 5.12 -19.01
N SER A 70 -21.14 6.15 -18.16
CA SER A 70 -22.35 6.90 -17.87
C SER A 70 -22.45 8.22 -18.66
N ARG A 71 -21.59 8.42 -19.67
CA ARG A 71 -21.59 9.59 -20.58
C ARG A 71 -21.81 9.16 -22.02
#